data_AF-A0A810CU05-F1
#
_entry.id   AF-A0A810CU05-F1
#
_cell.length_a   1.000
_cell.length_b   1.000
_cell.length_c   1.000
_cell.angle_alpha   90.00
_cell.angle_beta   90.00
_cell.angle_gamma   90.00
#
_symmetry.space_group_name_H-M   'P 1'
#
loop_
_entity.id
_entity.type
_entity.pdbx_description
1 polymer ?
#
loop_
_entity_poly.entity_id
_entity_poly.type
_entity_poly.pdbx_seq_one_letter_code
_entity_poly.pdbx_strand_id
1 'polypeptide(L)' 'MTITLNSWAIPVFLTALLWLAVQLWPVSENNGGFGFSQAFDYLLHAVVGIIATLVIWLVYFATRFAIG' A
#
# COMPACT_ATOMS: atom_id res chain seq x y z
N MET A 1 -21.33 15.79 -19.56
CA MET A 1 -20.37 16.02 -18.47
C MET A 1 -19.11 15.26 -18.79
N THR A 2 -18.03 15.95 -19.13
CA THR A 2 -16.68 15.36 -19.22
C THR A 2 -16.14 15.24 -17.81
N ILE A 3 -16.01 14.01 -17.31
CA ILE A 3 -15.36 13.75 -16.02
C ILE A 3 -13.87 13.99 -16.24
N THR A 4 -13.38 15.16 -15.85
CA THR A 4 -11.94 15.39 -15.72
C THR A 4 -11.47 14.57 -14.53
N LEU A 5 -10.94 13.37 -14.79
CA LEU A 5 -10.27 12.58 -13.76
C LEU A 5 -9.09 13.40 -13.24
N ASN A 6 -9.20 13.84 -11.99
CA ASN A 6 -8.13 14.54 -11.30
C ASN A 6 -6.88 13.63 -11.34
N SER A 7 -5.76 14.10 -11.87
CA SER A 7 -4.54 13.29 -12.03
C SER A 7 -3.99 12.77 -10.69
N TRP A 8 -4.40 13.37 -9.57
CA TRP A 8 -4.12 12.91 -8.22
C TRP A 8 -4.92 11.67 -7.80
N ALA A 9 -5.99 11.31 -8.53
CA ALA A 9 -6.81 10.14 -8.23
C ALA A 9 -6.05 8.82 -8.45
N ILE A 10 -5.07 8.80 -9.37
CA ILE A 10 -4.29 7.61 -9.71
C ILE A 10 -3.47 7.09 -8.51
N PRO A 11 -2.55 7.88 -7.91
CA PRO A 11 -1.76 7.40 -6.76
C PRO A 11 -2.63 7.10 -5.54
N VAL A 12 -3.73 7.84 -5.35
CA VAL A 12 -4.69 7.59 -4.27
C VAL A 12 -5.40 6.25 -4.45
N PHE A 13 -5.89 5.95 -5.66
CA PHE A 13 -6.53 4.67 -5.96
C PHE A 13 -5.57 3.49 -5.81
N LEU A 14 -4.34 3.62 -6.29
CA LEU A 14 -3.30 2.60 -6.11
C LEU A 14 -2.97 2.38 -4.64
N THR A 15 -2.89 3.45 -3.83
CA THR A 15 -2.70 3.34 -2.38
C THR A 15 -3.85 2.58 -1.72
N ALA A 16 -5.11 2.88 -2.08
CA ALA A 16 -6.26 2.18 -1.53
C ALA A 16 -6.26 0.67 -1.87
N LEU A 17 -5.99 0.32 -3.13
CA LEU A 17 -5.86 -1.09 -3.55
C LEU A 17 -4.72 -1.81 -2.83
N LEU A 18 -3.58 -1.13 -2.65
CA LEU A 18 -2.45 -1.69 -1.92
C LEU A 18 -2.81 -2.01 -0.47
N TRP A 19 -3.47 -1.09 0.23
CA TRP A 19 -3.87 -1.33 1.62
C TRP A 19 -4.93 -2.43 1.75
N LEU A 20 -5.84 -2.56 0.77
CA LEU A 20 -6.72 -3.73 0.69
C LEU A 20 -5.91 -5.02 0.55
N ALA A 21 -4.89 -5.06 -0.30
CA ALA A 21 -4.03 -6.23 -0.46
C ALA A 21 -3.24 -6.54 0.84
N VAL A 22 -2.75 -5.52 1.55
CA VAL A 22 -2.07 -5.67 2.85
C VAL A 22 -2.99 -6.28 3.90
N GLN A 23 -4.27 -5.85 3.95
CA GLN A 23 -5.24 -6.41 4.90
C GLN A 23 -5.66 -7.84 4.56
N LEU A 24 -5.69 -8.18 3.27
CA LEU A 24 -6.01 -9.53 2.79
C LEU A 24 -4.79 -10.47 2.78
N TRP A 25 -3.61 -9.98 3.16
CA TRP A 25 -2.39 -10.78 3.14
C TRP A 25 -2.48 -11.92 4.15
N PRO A 26 -2.30 -13.19 3.74
CA PRO A 26 -2.39 -14.33 4.63
C PRO A 26 -1.32 -14.28 5.73
N VAL A 27 -1.74 -14.37 6.99
CA VAL A 27 -0.85 -14.39 8.15
C VAL A 27 -0.64 -15.84 8.57
N SER A 28 0.56 -16.18 9.03
CA SER A 28 0.85 -17.50 9.59
C SER A 28 -0.11 -17.81 10.76
N GLU A 29 -0.96 -18.83 10.59
CA GLU A 29 -1.85 -19.31 11.65
C GLU A 29 -1.04 -20.12 12.66
N ASN A 30 -0.85 -19.55 13.86
CA ASN A 30 -0.28 -20.28 14.97
C ASN A 30 -1.44 -20.99 15.72
N ASN A 31 -1.49 -22.32 15.63
CA ASN A 31 -2.56 -23.20 16.13
C ASN A 31 -2.79 -23.21 17.67
N GLY A 32 -2.42 -22.15 18.41
CA GLY A 32 -2.51 -22.15 19.88
C GLY A 32 -2.55 -20.78 20.59
N GLY A 33 -2.63 -19.67 19.85
CA GLY A 33 -2.76 -18.32 20.44
C GLY A 33 -1.95 -17.26 19.71
N PHE A 34 -2.24 -15.97 19.99
CA PHE A 34 -1.50 -14.80 19.49
C PHE A 34 -0.02 -14.91 19.89
N GLY A 35 0.78 -15.53 19.02
CA GLY A 35 2.22 -15.67 19.21
C GLY A 35 2.96 -14.44 18.72
N PHE A 36 4.13 -14.16 19.29
CA PHE A 36 5.05 -13.10 18.85
C PHE A 36 5.30 -13.13 17.32
N SER A 37 5.36 -14.32 16.73
CA SER A 37 5.49 -14.52 15.28
C SER A 37 4.36 -13.86 14.48
N GLN A 38 3.13 -13.93 14.97
CA GLN A 38 1.97 -13.38 14.27
C GLN A 38 1.98 -11.85 14.32
N ALA A 39 2.31 -11.28 15.48
CA ALA A 39 2.47 -9.83 15.63
C ALA A 39 3.61 -9.29 14.76
N PHE A 40 4.71 -10.03 14.63
CA PHE A 40 5.82 -9.69 13.74
C PHE A 40 5.41 -9.74 12.25
N ASP A 41 4.64 -10.74 11.83
CA ASP A 41 4.11 -10.82 10.46
C ASP A 41 3.20 -9.61 10.14
N TYR A 42 2.30 -9.23 11.05
CA TYR A 42 1.47 -8.03 10.88
C TYR A 42 2.31 -6.75 10.77
N LEU A 43 3.34 -6.61 11.60
CA LEU A 43 4.25 -5.47 11.52
C LEU A 43 4.98 -5.45 10.16
N LEU A 44 5.44 -6.61 9.68
CA LEU A 44 6.11 -6.74 8.39
C LEU A 44 5.18 -6.37 7.24
N HIS A 45 3.93 -6.84 7.26
CA HIS A 45 2.92 -6.46 6.27
C HIS A 45 2.67 -4.95 6.27
N ALA A 46 2.57 -4.32 7.45
CA ALA A 46 2.41 -2.88 7.58
C ALA A 46 3.62 -2.11 7.03
N VAL A 47 4.85 -2.55 7.35
CA VAL A 47 6.09 -1.93 6.85
C VAL A 47 6.16 -2.03 5.32
N VAL A 48 5.87 -3.20 4.75
CA VAL A 48 5.81 -3.39 3.29
C VAL A 48 4.76 -2.47 2.66
N GLY A 49 3.58 -2.36 3.26
CA GLY A 49 2.52 -1.45 2.83
C GLY A 49 2.95 0.01 2.81
N ILE A 50 3.65 0.47 3.85
CA ILE A 50 4.17 1.83 3.95
C ILE A 50 5.24 2.09 2.88
N ILE A 51 6.22 1.19 2.73
CA ILE A 51 7.29 1.33 1.72
C ILE A 51 6.69 1.38 0.33
N ALA A 52 5.77 0.48 0.00
CA ALA A 52 5.14 0.46 -1.32
C ALA A 52 4.29 1.71 -1.57
N THR A 53 3.59 2.23 -0.55
CA THR A 53 2.90 3.52 -0.63
C THR A 53 3.89 4.64 -0.96
N LEU A 54 5.02 4.74 -0.25
CA LEU A 54 6.04 5.75 -0.51
C LEU A 54 6.60 5.65 -1.94
N VAL A 55 6.82 4.43 -2.45
CA VAL A 55 7.28 4.22 -3.83
C VAL A 55 6.25 4.70 -4.85
N ILE A 56 4.96 4.41 -4.67
CA ILE A 56 3.90 4.87 -5.56
C ILE A 56 3.92 6.40 -5.66
N TRP A 57 3.99 7.09 -4.52
CA TRP A 57 4.03 8.55 -4.49
C TRP A 57 5.33 9.11 -5.06
N LEU A 58 6.48 8.50 -4.76
CA LEU A 58 7.77 8.89 -5.31
C LEU A 58 7.77 8.81 -6.84
N VAL A 59 7.29 7.70 -7.41
CA VAL A 59 7.19 7.52 -8.87
C VAL A 59 6.24 8.53 -9.49
N TYR A 60 5.09 8.78 -8.85
CA TYR A 60 4.13 9.78 -9.31
C TYR A 60 4.74 11.20 -9.34
N PHE A 61 5.44 11.61 -8.28
CA PHE A 61 6.10 12.91 -8.26
C PHE A 61 7.26 12.97 -9.25
N ALA A 62 8.12 11.95 -9.30
CA ALA A 62 9.24 11.90 -10.23
C ALA A 62 8.76 12.01 -11.69
N THR A 63 7.71 11.28 -12.08
CA THR A 63 7.13 11.38 -13.43
C THR A 63 6.50 12.73 -13.70
N ARG A 64 5.80 13.32 -12.72
CA ARG A 64 5.18 14.64 -12.88
C ARG A 64 6.20 15.78 -13.00
N PHE A 65 7.32 15.70 -12.29
CA PHE A 65 8.37 16.72 -12.31
C PHE A 65 9.44 16.49 -13.39
N ALA A 66 9.58 15.27 -13.91
CA ALA A 66 10.48 14.99 -15.03
C ALA A 66 9.92 15.40 -16.40
N ILE A 67 8.60 15.56 -16.50
CA ILE A 67 7.89 15.95 -17.74
C ILE A 67 7.47 17.44 -17.70
N GLY A 68 7.70 18.12 -16.56
CA GLY A 68 7.30 19.51 -16.30
C GLY A 68 8.37 20.55 -16.62
#